data_AF-A0A4Q3YZQ2-F1
#
_entry.id   AF-A0A4Q3YZQ2-F1
#
_cell.length_a   1.000
_cell.length_b   1.000
_cell.length_c   1.000
_cell.angle_alpha   90.00
_cell.angle_beta   90.00
_cell.angle_gamma   90.00
#
_symmetry.space_group_name_H-M   'P 1'
#
loop_
_entity.id
_entity.type
_entity.pdbx_description
1 polymer ?
#
loop_
_entity_poly.entity_id
_entity_poly.type
_entity_poly.pdbx_seq_one_letter_code
_entity_poly.pdbx_strand_id
1 'polypeptide(L)' 'MPRLLQHRLDPASRLARLMFAEYGTEVTLEDIKPWTRDPAILELNPAATVPILI' A
#
# COMPACT_ATOMS: atom_id res chain seq x y z
N MET A 1 -10.80 -4.62 9.00
CA MET A 1 -10.29 -5.29 7.78
C MET A 1 -8.93 -4.70 7.48
N PRO A 2 -7.94 -5.50 7.06
CA PRO A 2 -6.61 -4.99 6.73
C PRO A 2 -6.72 -3.97 5.58
N ARG A 3 -5.90 -2.93 5.62
CA ARG A 3 -5.86 -1.87 4.63
C ARG A 3 -4.50 -1.79 3.99
N LEU A 4 -4.47 -1.82 2.66
CA LEU A 4 -3.25 -1.73 1.87
C LEU A 4 -3.17 -0.33 1.26
N LEU A 5 -2.30 0.51 1.82
CA LEU A 5 -1.91 1.76 1.19
C LEU A 5 -1.02 1.42 -0.02
N GLN A 6 -1.49 1.77 -1.21
CA GLN A 6 -0.89 1.32 -2.46
C GLN A 6 -0.83 2.46 -3.49
N HIS A 7 0.02 2.29 -4.49
CA HIS A 7 0.00 3.14 -5.67
C HIS A 7 -0.09 2.28 -6.94
N ARG A 8 -1.03 2.62 -7.85
CA ARG A 8 -1.30 1.78 -9.04
C ARG A 8 -0.08 1.57 -9.94
N LEU A 9 0.81 2.56 -10.03
CA LEU A 9 2.02 2.50 -10.86
C LEU A 9 3.22 1.89 -10.15
N ASP A 10 3.08 1.47 -8.88
CA ASP A 10 4.14 0.82 -8.15
C ASP A 10 4.07 -0.71 -8.32
N PRO A 11 5.16 -1.37 -8.76
CA PRO A 11 5.15 -2.81 -9.01
C PRO A 11 5.04 -3.64 -7.74
N ALA A 12 5.60 -3.18 -6.61
CA ALA A 12 5.49 -3.89 -5.32
C ALA A 12 4.03 -3.87 -4.81
N SER A 13 3.34 -2.75 -5.01
CA SER A 13 1.91 -2.59 -4.74
C SER A 13 1.05 -3.51 -5.62
N ARG A 14 1.44 -3.71 -6.88
CA ARG A 14 0.79 -4.71 -7.74
C ARG A 14 1.02 -6.14 -7.23
N LEU A 15 2.25 -6.46 -6.83
CA LEU A 15 2.59 -7.78 -6.29
C LEU A 15 1.76 -8.09 -5.04
N ALA A 16 1.69 -7.16 -4.08
CA ALA A 16 0.91 -7.33 -2.86
C ALA A 16 -0.58 -7.60 -3.15
N ARG A 17 -1.19 -6.87 -4.10
CA ARG A 17 -2.59 -7.12 -4.52
C ARG A 17 -2.79 -8.50 -5.13
N LEU A 18 -1.84 -8.98 -5.93
CA LEU A 18 -1.89 -10.34 -6.46
C LEU A 18 -1.83 -11.37 -5.33
N MET A 19 -0.91 -11.20 -4.37
CA MET A 19 -0.81 -12.12 -3.23
C MET A 19 -2.13 -12.20 -2.44
N PHE A 20 -2.78 -11.06 -2.15
CA PHE A 20 -4.09 -11.07 -1.47
C PHE A 20 -5.16 -11.83 -2.26
N ALA A 21 -5.19 -11.62 -3.59
CA ALA A 21 -6.13 -12.33 -4.46
C ALA A 21 -5.86 -13.84 -4.51
N GLU A 22 -4.60 -14.26 -4.64
CA GLU A 22 -4.19 -15.67 -4.66
C GLU A 22 -4.50 -16.39 -3.35
N TYR A 23 -4.33 -15.71 -2.21
CA TYR A 23 -4.67 -16.27 -0.89
C TYR A 23 -6.15 -16.13 -0.53
N GLY A 24 -6.99 -15.57 -1.40
CA GLY A 24 -8.41 -15.36 -1.14
C GLY A 24 -8.68 -14.47 0.10
N THR A 25 -7.74 -13.59 0.44
CA THR A 25 -7.80 -12.76 1.63
C THR A 25 -8.30 -11.37 1.27
N GLU A 26 -9.40 -10.95 1.90
CA GLU A 26 -9.97 -9.63 1.68
C GLU A 26 -9.06 -8.53 2.26
N VAL A 27 -8.84 -7.48 1.46
CA VAL A 27 -8.08 -6.30 1.87
C VAL A 27 -8.73 -5.05 1.29
N THR A 28 -8.80 -4.00 2.09
CA THR A 28 -9.26 -2.69 1.61
C THR A 28 -8.10 -1.97 0.93
N LEU A 29 -8.31 -1.49 -0.30
CA LEU A 29 -7.27 -0.76 -1.04
C LEU A 29 -7.45 0.75 -0.86
N GLU A 30 -6.36 1.44 -0.54
CA GLU A 30 -6.32 2.90 -0.44
C GLU A 30 -5.22 3.43 -1.36
N ASP A 31 -5.60 4.22 -2.37
CA ASP A 31 -4.65 4.82 -3.32
C ASP A 31 -3.96 6.04 -2.68
N ILE A 32 -2.63 5.99 -2.55
CA ILE A 32 -1.83 7.11 -2.05
C ILE A 32 -0.79 7.58 -3.07
N LYS A 33 -0.25 8.78 -2.85
CA LYS A 33 0.81 9.40 -3.66
C LYS A 33 2.09 9.51 -2.83
N PRO A 34 2.98 8.51 -2.80
CA PRO A 34 4.15 8.50 -1.90
C PRO A 34 5.06 9.73 -2.05
N TRP A 35 5.14 10.29 -3.24
CA TRP A 35 5.97 11.47 -3.54
C TRP A 35 5.48 12.78 -2.91
N THR A 36 4.25 12.85 -2.39
CA THR A 36 3.79 14.04 -1.67
C THR A 36 4.38 14.15 -0.27
N ARG A 37 4.99 13.07 0.24
CA ARG A 37 5.63 13.00 1.57
C ARG A 37 4.73 13.51 2.69
N ASP A 38 3.46 13.09 2.65
CA ASP A 38 2.48 13.40 3.69
C ASP A 38 3.03 12.97 5.07
N PRO A 39 3.04 13.86 6.08
CA PRO A 39 3.53 13.54 7.42
C PRO A 39 2.91 12.26 8.01
N ALA A 40 1.63 12.00 7.76
CA ALA A 40 0.96 10.80 8.25
C ALA A 40 1.53 9.52 7.60
N ILE A 41 1.94 9.59 6.33
CA ILE A 41 2.60 8.46 5.64
C ILE A 41 4.04 8.30 6.11
N LEU A 42 4.76 9.40 6.37
CA LEU A 42 6.13 9.35 6.89
C LEU A 42 6.22 8.77 8.29
N GLU A 43 5.19 8.98 9.12
CA GLU A 43 5.08 8.36 10.44
C GLU A 43 4.91 6.84 10.35
N LEU A 44 4.13 6.36 9.36
CA LEU A 44 3.93 4.93 9.11
C LEU A 44 5.16 4.27 8.46
N ASN A 45 5.76 4.93 7.48
CA ASN A 45 6.95 4.47 6.76
C ASN A 45 7.85 5.66 6.42
N PRO A 46 8.96 5.86 7.16
CA PRO A 46 9.89 6.97 6.91
C PRO A 46 10.50 6.98 5.50
N ALA A 47 10.55 5.83 4.82
CA ALA A 47 11.02 5.74 3.44
C ALA A 47 10.02 6.33 2.42
N ALA A 48 8.77 6.60 2.84
CA ALA A 48 7.68 7.05 1.98
C ALA A 48 7.45 6.11 0.78
N THR A 49 7.65 4.81 0.96
CA THR A 49 7.44 3.79 -0.08
C THR A 49 6.14 3.04 0.15
N VAL A 50 5.56 2.54 -0.94
CA VAL A 50 4.40 1.64 -0.94
C VAL A 50 4.86 0.27 -1.45
N PRO A 51 4.13 -0.83 -1.14
CA PRO A 51 2.90 -0.90 -0.34
C PRO A 51 3.12 -0.84 1.18
N ILE A 52 2.14 -0.30 1.92
CA ILE A 52 2.10 -0.32 3.40
C ILE A 52 0.82 -1.05 3.83
N LEU A 53 0.95 -2.09 4.66
CA LEU A 53 -0.17 -2.84 5.22
C LEU A 53 -0.44 -2.38 6.66
N ILE A 54 -1.71 -2.08 6.97
CA ILE A 54 -2.19 -1.60 8.28
C ILE A 54 -3.40 -2.42 8.73
#